data_AF-A0A1A9WGR2-F1
#
_entry.id   AF-A0A1A9WGR2-F1
#
_cell.length_a   1.000
_cell.length_b   1.000
_cell.length_c   1.000
_cell.angle_alpha   90.00
_cell.angle_beta   90.00
_cell.angle_gamma   90.00
#
_symmetry.space_group_name_H-M   'P 1'
#
loop_
_entity.id
_entity.type
_entity.pdbx_description
1 polymer ?
#
loop_
_entity_poly.entity_id
_entity_poly.type
_entity_poly.pdbx_seq_one_letter_code
_entity_poly.pdbx_strand_id
1 'polypeptide(L)'
;MRLERSDCPFTNHPDFITAQVATFLLAGFETSFAVLALTLYELAKQADIQQRLRREINEPVHQNTSLTYDQLQQLCYLHQVVCEGLRTYSSAAFINRGCIPSQIP
;
A
#
# COMPACT_ATOMS: atom_id res chain seq x y z
N MET A 1 -16.84 3.70 -21.95
CA MET A 1 -15.71 4.62 -21.70
C MET A 1 -14.73 4.44 -22.86
N ARG A 2 -14.79 5.32 -23.88
CA ARG A 2 -13.87 5.30 -25.03
C ARG A 2 -12.64 6.08 -24.59
N LEU A 3 -11.51 5.41 -24.40
CA LEU A 3 -10.25 6.08 -24.09
C LEU A 3 -9.83 6.84 -25.35
N GLU A 4 -10.03 8.15 -25.36
CA GLU A 4 -9.45 9.01 -26.40
C GLU A 4 -7.94 8.91 -26.27
N ARG A 5 -7.27 8.53 -27.37
CA ARG A 5 -5.83 8.32 -27.40
C ARG A 5 -5.20 9.71 -27.28
N SER A 6 -4.57 9.99 -26.14
CA SER A 6 -3.83 11.24 -25.94
C SER A 6 -2.64 11.29 -26.91
N ASP A 7 -2.54 12.37 -27.69
CA ASP A 7 -1.52 12.61 -28.73
C ASP A 7 -0.10 12.87 -28.18
N CYS A 8 0.26 12.23 -27.07
CA CYS A 8 1.60 12.33 -26.51
C CYS A 8 2.54 11.42 -27.32
N PRO A 9 3.70 11.92 -27.81
CA PRO A 9 4.62 11.14 -28.64
C PRO A 9 5.10 9.85 -27.98
N PHE A 10 5.16 9.85 -26.64
CA PHE A 10 5.65 8.75 -25.82
C PHE A 10 4.69 7.57 -25.70
N THR A 11 3.38 7.81 -25.83
CA THR A 11 2.34 6.77 -25.64
C THR A 11 2.37 5.71 -26.75
N ASN A 12 2.91 6.05 -27.93
CA ASN A 12 2.98 5.14 -29.08
C ASN A 12 4.32 4.38 -29.17
N HIS A 13 5.23 4.58 -28.21
CA HIS A 13 6.51 3.88 -28.18
C HIS A 13 6.29 2.39 -27.82
N PRO A 14 6.96 1.43 -28.48
CA PRO A 14 6.78 0.00 -28.21
C PRO A 14 7.02 -0.37 -26.74
N ASP A 15 7.98 0.30 -26.10
CA ASP A 15 8.34 0.05 -24.69
C ASP A 15 7.43 0.75 -23.67
N PHE A 16 6.49 1.60 -24.12
CA PHE A 16 5.68 2.42 -23.21
C PHE A 16 4.90 1.56 -22.21
N ILE A 17 4.22 0.51 -22.69
CA ILE A 17 3.44 -0.39 -21.84
C ILE A 17 4.35 -1.15 -20.87
N THR A 18 5.49 -1.64 -21.35
CA THR A 18 6.49 -2.33 -20.51
C THR A 18 6.99 -1.43 -19.39
N ALA A 19 7.33 -0.18 -19.71
CA ALA A 19 7.78 0.81 -18.73
C ALA A 19 6.70 1.15 -17.68
N GLN A 20 5.43 1.27 -18.11
CA GLN A 20 4.32 1.50 -17.18
C GLN A 20 4.10 0.29 -16.25
N VAL A 21 4.10 -0.93 -16.78
CA VAL A 21 3.96 -2.16 -15.98
C VAL A 21 5.10 -2.29 -14.95
N ALA A 22 6.33 -2.03 -15.37
CA ALA A 22 7.49 -2.02 -14.46
C ALA A 22 7.32 -1.00 -13.34
N THR A 23 6.80 0.20 -13.66
CA THR A 23 6.52 1.26 -12.67
C THR A 23 5.46 0.84 -11.67
N PHE A 24 4.33 0.26 -12.13
CA PHE A 24 3.28 -0.23 -11.22
C PHE A 24 3.76 -1.34 -10.31
N LEU A 25 4.56 -2.27 -10.84
CA LEU A 25 5.13 -3.35 -10.05
C LEU A 25 6.11 -2.80 -9.02
N LEU A 26 7.07 -1.95 -9.41
CA LEU A 26 8.05 -1.38 -8.49
C LEU A 26 7.35 -0.58 -7.37
N ALA A 27 6.48 0.36 -7.74
CA ALA A 27 5.82 1.24 -6.78
C ALA A 27 4.84 0.49 -5.86
N GLY A 28 4.14 -0.52 -6.36
CA GLY A 28 3.14 -1.26 -5.60
C GLY A 28 3.68 -2.44 -4.80
N PHE A 29 4.64 -3.18 -5.36
CA PHE A 29 5.17 -4.41 -4.75
C PHE A 29 6.15 -4.10 -3.62
N GLU A 30 7.18 -3.31 -3.89
CA GLU A 30 8.27 -3.07 -2.93
C GLU A 30 7.74 -2.40 -1.65
N THR A 31 6.88 -1.39 -1.81
CA THR A 31 6.28 -0.66 -0.69
C THR A 31 5.38 -1.55 0.16
N SER A 32 4.45 -2.29 -0.47
CA SER A 32 3.53 -3.18 0.25
C SER A 32 4.26 -4.33 0.95
N PHE A 33 5.26 -4.91 0.29
CA PHE A 33 6.11 -5.95 0.87
C PHE A 33 6.85 -5.45 2.12
N ALA A 34 7.48 -4.27 2.03
CA ALA A 34 8.22 -3.69 3.14
C ALA A 34 7.33 -3.46 4.37
N VAL A 35 6.13 -2.89 4.18
CA VAL A 35 5.17 -2.68 5.27
C VAL A 35 4.80 -4.00 5.93
N LEU A 36 4.45 -5.02 5.13
CA LEU A 36 4.06 -6.33 5.67
C LEU A 36 5.20 -6.98 6.45
N ALA A 37 6.40 -7.05 5.87
CA ALA A 37 7.55 -7.69 6.49
C ALA A 37 7.94 -7.03 7.82
N LEU A 38 8.02 -5.70 7.84
CA LEU A 38 8.45 -4.95 9.03
C LEU A 38 7.37 -4.90 10.11
N THR A 39 6.10 -4.81 9.73
CA THR A 39 4.98 -4.88 10.69
C THR A 39 4.93 -6.26 11.35
N LEU A 40 5.10 -7.34 10.57
CA LEU A 40 5.15 -8.70 11.12
C LEU A 40 6.38 -8.92 12.01
N TYR A 41 7.53 -8.35 11.64
CA TYR A 41 8.74 -8.38 12.46
C TYR A 41 8.51 -7.73 13.83
N GLU A 42 7.89 -6.55 13.89
CA GLU A 42 7.54 -5.91 15.17
C GLU A 42 6.49 -6.70 15.95
N LEU A 43 5.50 -7.27 15.27
CA LEU A 43 4.51 -8.13 15.94
C LEU A 43 5.16 -9.37 16.57
N ALA A 44 6.16 -9.97 15.92
CA ALA A 44 6.87 -11.14 16.46
C ALA A 44 7.65 -10.81 17.74
N LYS A 45 8.09 -9.57 17.91
CA LYS A 45 8.76 -9.08 19.13
C LYS A 45 7.76 -8.69 20.23
N GLN A 46 6.51 -8.37 19.89
CA GLN A 46 5.46 -7.93 20.81
C GLN A 46 4.28 -8.92 20.89
N ALA A 47 4.47 -10.02 21.63
CA ALA A 47 3.50 -11.12 21.72
C ALA A 47 2.09 -10.68 22.19
N ASP A 48 1.97 -9.75 23.13
CA ASP A 48 0.68 -9.28 23.66
C ASP A 48 -0.14 -8.55 22.58
N ILE A 49 0.52 -7.69 21.80
CA ILE A 49 -0.08 -6.96 20.68
C ILE A 49 -0.52 -7.95 19.60
N GLN A 50 0.33 -8.91 19.27
CA GLN A 50 0.02 -9.96 18.30
C GLN A 50 -1.20 -10.79 18.72
N GLN A 51 -1.30 -11.18 20.00
CA GLN A 51 -2.45 -11.93 20.52
C GLN A 51 -3.74 -11.10 20.51
N ARG A 52 -3.66 -9.81 20.81
CA ARG A 52 -4.83 -8.92 20.72
C ARG A 52 -5.31 -8.78 19.28
N LEU A 53 -4.40 -8.54 18.34
CA LEU A 53 -4.73 -8.46 16.92
C LEU A 53 -5.34 -9.77 16.40
N ARG A 54 -4.76 -10.91 16.77
CA ARG A 54 -5.27 -12.22 16.35
C ARG A 54 -6.67 -12.50 16.89
N ARG A 55 -7.01 -12.02 18.09
CA ARG A 55 -8.37 -12.09 18.62
C ARG A 55 -9.36 -11.28 17.78
N GLU A 56 -9.01 -10.03 17.44
CA GLU A 56 -9.85 -9.18 16.59
C GLU A 56 -10.09 -9.82 15.21
N ILE A 57 -9.05 -10.36 14.57
CA ILE A 57 -9.16 -10.99 13.25
C ILE A 57 -10.02 -12.26 13.30
N ASN A 58 -9.88 -13.06 14.36
CA ASN A 58 -10.55 -14.35 14.46
C ASN A 58 -12.04 -14.23 14.84
N GLU A 59 -12.45 -13.16 15.53
CA GLU A 59 -13.84 -12.95 15.95
C GLU A 59 -14.85 -13.00 14.76
N PRO A 60 -14.65 -12.26 13.64
CA PRO A 60 -15.53 -12.37 12.48
C PRO A 60 -15.33 -13.67 11.68
N VAL A 61 -14.12 -14.24 11.68
CA VAL A 61 -13.78 -15.49 10.95
C VAL A 61 -14.38 -16.73 11.63
N HIS A 62 -14.61 -16.70 12.94
CA HIS A 62 -15.31 -17.80 13.61
C HIS A 62 -16.80 -17.85 13.28
N GLN A 63 -17.38 -16.75 12.79
CA GLN A 63 -18.79 -16.66 12.42
C GLN A 63 -19.05 -17.01 10.95
N ASN A 64 -18.03 -16.94 10.08
CA ASN A 64 -18.16 -17.21 8.64
C ASN A 64 -16.91 -17.94 8.11
N THR A 65 -17.08 -18.84 7.13
CA THR A 65 -15.94 -19.55 6.50
C THR A 65 -14.95 -18.63 5.77
N SER A 66 -15.34 -17.38 5.50
CA SER A 66 -14.54 -16.39 4.77
C SER A 66 -14.75 -14.98 5.32
N LEU A 67 -13.67 -14.20 5.35
CA LEU A 67 -13.70 -12.77 5.66
C LEU A 67 -14.23 -11.97 4.45
N THR A 68 -15.31 -11.20 4.62
CA THR A 68 -15.81 -10.29 3.58
C THR A 68 -15.02 -8.98 3.55
N TYR A 69 -15.10 -8.23 2.45
CA TYR A 69 -14.45 -6.92 2.33
C TYR A 69 -14.95 -5.93 3.38
N ASP A 70 -16.27 -5.89 3.64
CA ASP A 70 -16.86 -5.00 4.65
C ASP A 70 -16.38 -5.36 6.06
N GLN A 71 -16.24 -6.65 6.37
CA GLN A 71 -15.68 -7.10 7.65
C GLN A 71 -14.21 -6.70 7.79
N LEU A 72 -13.40 -6.81 6.72
CA LEU A 72 -12.01 -6.37 6.72
C LEU A 72 -11.89 -4.87 7.05
N GLN A 73 -12.78 -4.04 6.50
CA GLN A 73 -12.78 -2.60 6.78
C GLN A 73 -13.16 -2.25 8.23
N GLN A 74 -13.81 -3.16 8.95
CA GLN A 74 -14.22 -2.96 10.35
C GLN A 74 -13.12 -3.32 11.36
N LEU A 75 -12.02 -3.95 10.94
CA LEU A 75 -10.89 -4.32 11.80
C LEU A 75 -10.05 -3.08 12.18
N CYS A 76 -10.53 -2.33 13.17
CA CYS A 76 -9.96 -1.07 13.60
C CYS A 76 -8.55 -1.24 14.20
N TYR A 77 -8.31 -2.29 14.98
CA TYR A 77 -7.02 -2.55 15.59
C TYR A 77 -5.99 -3.04 14.57
N LEU A 78 -6.39 -3.85 13.58
CA LEU A 78 -5.55 -4.15 12.41
C LEU A 78 -5.10 -2.87 11.71
N HIS A 79 -6.02 -1.94 11.44
CA HIS A 79 -5.68 -0.66 10.82
C HIS A 79 -4.67 0.13 11.66
N GLN A 80 -4.87 0.20 12.98
CA GLN A 80 -3.93 0.86 13.91
C GLN A 80 -2.53 0.23 13.87
N VAL A 81 -2.44 -1.11 13.84
CA VAL A 81 -1.16 -1.82 13.76
C VAL A 81 -0.43 -1.52 12.45
N VAL A 82 -1.13 -1.51 11.32
CA VAL A 82 -0.54 -1.15 10.02
C VAL A 82 -0.07 0.31 10.01
N CYS A 83 -0.86 1.23 10.57
CA CYS A 83 -0.47 2.64 10.71
C CYS A 83 0.77 2.82 11.59
N GLU A 84 0.90 2.10 12.69
CA GLU A 84 2.12 2.13 13.52
C GLU A 84 3.33 1.51 12.81
N GLY A 85 3.11 0.47 12.00
CA GLY A 85 4.13 -0.10 11.11
C GLY A 85 4.65 0.96 10.13
N LEU A 86 3.75 1.67 9.45
CA LEU A 86 4.09 2.76 8.52
C LEU A 86 4.76 3.95 9.22
N ARG A 87 4.35 4.31 10.44
CA ARG A 87 4.95 5.39 11.22
C ARG A 87 6.40 5.06 11.61
N THR A 88 6.67 3.81 11.97
CA THR A 88 8.00 3.34 12.38
C THR A 88 8.91 3.11 11.18
N TYR A 89 8.35 2.54 10.12
CA TYR A 89 9.06 2.14 8.90
C TYR A 89 8.37 2.73 7.67
N SER A 90 8.68 3.99 7.37
CA SER A 90 8.16 4.65 6.16
C SER A 90 8.79 4.04 4.91
N SER A 91 7.97 3.43 4.05
CA SER A 91 8.43 2.84 2.77
C SER A 91 8.86 3.88 1.74
N ALA A 92 8.44 5.13 1.89
CA ALA A 92 8.83 6.25 1.05
C ALA A 92 9.24 7.43 1.94
N ALA A 93 10.39 7.30 2.61
CA ALA A 93 10.87 8.28 3.58
C ALA A 93 11.14 9.67 2.97
N PHE A 94 11.47 9.72 1.68
CA PHE A 94 11.79 10.97 0.97
C PHE A 94 10.94 11.11 -0.28
N ILE A 95 10.33 12.28 -0.42
CA ILE A 95 9.59 12.67 -1.61
C ILE A 95 10.18 13.99 -2.10
N ASN A 96 10.97 13.91 -3.17
CA ASN A 96 11.63 15.08 -3.73
C ASN A 96 10.65 15.89 -4.60
N ARG A 97 10.81 17.21 -4.55
CA ARG A 97 10.12 18.18 -5.41
C ARG A 97 11.14 19.20 -5.90
N GLY A 98 11.02 19.62 -7.15
CA GLY A 98 11.79 20.74 -7.71
C GLY A 98 10.85 21.89 -8.04
N CYS A 99 11.20 23.11 -7.64
CA CYS A 99 10.45 24.31 -8.04
C CYS A 99 10.71 24.58 -9.52
N ILE A 100 9.64 24.77 -10.29
CA ILE A 100 9.74 25.34 -11.64
C ILE A 100 9.72 26.87 -11.55
N PRO A 101 10.44 27.59 -12.43
CA PRO A 101 10.36 29.04 -12.50
C PRO A 101 8.90 29.46 -12.64
N SER A 102 8.50 30.50 -11.90
CA SER A 102 7.17 31.09 -12.04
C SER A 102 7.06 31.72 -13.43
N GLN A 103 6.53 30.98 -14.40
CA GLN A 103 5.89 31.59 -15.57
C GLN A 103 4.55 32.16 -15.10
N ILE A 104 4.63 33.22 -14.32
CA ILE A 104 3.50 34.10 -14.04
C ILE A 104 3.69 35.26 -15.03
N PRO A 105 2.69 35.58 -15.88
CA PRO A 105 2.75 36.78 -16.71
C PRO A 105 2.81 38.05 -15.86
#